data_AF-G2JC23-F1
#
_entry.id   AF-G2JC23-F1
#
_cell.length_a   1.000
_cell.length_b   1.000
_cell.length_c   1.000
_cell.angle_alpha   90.00
_cell.angle_beta   90.00
_cell.angle_gamma   90.00
#
_symmetry.space_group_name_H-M   'P 1'
#
loop_
_entity.id
_entity.type
_entity.pdbx_description
1 polymer ?
#
loop_
_entity_poly.entity_id
_entity_poly.type
_entity_poly.pdbx_seq_one_letter_code
_entity_poly.pdbx_strand_id
1 'polypeptide(L)'
;MHSKKSPDPICALDLEKWRIRHGLTIAAACELLGLPYHKWGALSKTPAAPIQDAAVCMLLTLYDQYPETLPIQRAPDFLSFMRALGYAPDKPADRTQCASALGREGVAAYRWFDEINRLSRPVERLMEAIQRLPAPSGQEKRRILESTAQAVAQRMGVPDPIHRKSWRVQR
;
A
#
# COMPACT_ATOMS: atom_id res chain seq x y z
N MET A 1 -17.45 -32.35 -33.72
CA MET A 1 -17.85 -31.06 -33.10
C MET A 1 -17.35 -31.06 -31.66
N HIS A 2 -16.20 -30.43 -31.38
CA HIS A 2 -15.71 -30.30 -30.01
C HIS A 2 -16.47 -29.17 -29.34
N SER A 3 -17.31 -29.50 -28.36
CA SER A 3 -17.97 -28.53 -27.49
C SER A 3 -16.86 -27.80 -26.70
N LYS A 4 -16.49 -26.59 -27.11
CA LYS A 4 -15.68 -25.70 -26.30
C LYS A 4 -16.52 -25.37 -25.08
N LYS A 5 -16.23 -26.03 -23.95
CA LYS A 5 -16.80 -25.70 -22.65
C LYS A 5 -16.61 -24.18 -22.47
N SER A 6 -17.70 -23.44 -22.34
CA SER A 6 -17.62 -22.00 -22.07
C SER A 6 -16.74 -21.79 -20.84
N PRO A 7 -15.83 -20.80 -20.86
CA PRO A 7 -15.01 -20.51 -19.69
C PRO A 7 -15.92 -20.24 -18.49
N ASP A 8 -15.49 -20.71 -17.32
CA ASP A 8 -16.22 -20.48 -16.08
C ASP A 8 -16.36 -18.95 -15.85
N PRO A 9 -17.49 -18.49 -15.29
CA PRO A 9 -17.70 -17.06 -15.07
C PRO A 9 -16.71 -16.52 -14.04
N ILE A 10 -16.19 -15.31 -14.29
CA ILE A 10 -15.33 -14.60 -13.32
C ILE A 10 -16.16 -14.27 -12.08
N CYS A 11 -15.67 -14.69 -10.91
CA CYS A 11 -16.36 -14.52 -9.64
C CYS A 11 -15.59 -13.62 -8.66
N ALA A 12 -16.25 -13.25 -7.57
CA ALA A 12 -15.64 -12.42 -6.52
C ALA A 12 -14.38 -13.05 -5.90
N LEU A 13 -14.28 -14.39 -5.89
CA LEU A 13 -13.07 -15.09 -5.46
C LEU A 13 -11.88 -14.84 -6.40
N ASP A 14 -12.12 -14.70 -7.71
CA ASP A 14 -11.04 -14.43 -8.67
C ASP A 14 -10.48 -13.01 -8.48
N LEU A 15 -11.36 -12.05 -8.16
CA LEU A 15 -10.99 -10.68 -7.78
C LEU A 15 -10.04 -10.67 -6.56
N GLU A 16 -10.35 -11.48 -5.54
CA GLU A 16 -9.55 -11.59 -4.32
C GLU A 16 -8.21 -12.29 -4.56
N LYS A 17 -8.21 -13.37 -5.36
CA LYS A 17 -6.98 -14.06 -5.78
C LYS A 17 -6.06 -13.12 -6.55
N TRP A 18 -6.60 -12.35 -7.48
CA TRP A 18 -5.86 -11.34 -8.25
C TRP A 18 -5.25 -10.28 -7.33
N ARG A 19 -6.04 -9.72 -6.41
CA ARG A 19 -5.56 -8.75 -5.41
C ARG A 19 -4.35 -9.27 -4.64
N ILE A 20 -4.44 -10.50 -4.11
CA ILE A 20 -3.36 -11.12 -3.33
C ILE A 20 -2.13 -11.36 -4.19
N ARG A 21 -2.31 -11.93 -5.39
CA ARG A 21 -1.21 -12.21 -6.35
C ARG A 21 -0.39 -10.97 -6.67
N HIS A 22 -1.06 -9.81 -6.79
CA HIS A 22 -0.42 -8.54 -7.09
C HIS A 22 0.02 -7.75 -5.85
N GLY A 23 -0.14 -8.29 -4.64
CA GLY A 23 0.24 -7.62 -3.40
C GLY A 23 -0.56 -6.33 -3.14
N LEU A 24 -1.80 -6.29 -3.61
CA LEU A 24 -2.64 -5.09 -3.55
C LEU A 24 -3.42 -5.03 -2.23
N THR A 25 -3.58 -3.82 -1.69
CA THR A 25 -4.62 -3.59 -0.68
C THR A 25 -6.00 -3.62 -1.36
N ILE A 26 -7.07 -3.81 -0.58
CA ILE A 26 -8.44 -3.76 -1.12
C ILE A 26 -8.70 -2.38 -1.78
N ALA A 27 -8.20 -1.31 -1.16
CA ALA A 27 -8.34 0.03 -1.69
C ALA A 27 -7.63 0.22 -3.05
N ALA A 28 -6.41 -0.29 -3.19
CA ALA A 28 -5.68 -0.25 -4.45
C ALA A 28 -6.37 -1.09 -5.54
N ALA A 29 -6.86 -2.28 -5.20
CA ALA A 29 -7.62 -3.10 -6.12
C ALA A 29 -8.93 -2.43 -6.56
N CYS A 30 -9.64 -1.78 -5.62
CA CYS A 30 -10.83 -0.97 -5.91
C CYS A 30 -10.51 0.17 -6.90
N GLU A 31 -9.41 0.90 -6.67
CA GLU A 31 -8.98 1.98 -7.56
C GLU A 31 -8.63 1.46 -8.97
N LEU A 32 -7.85 0.38 -9.06
CA LEU A 32 -7.41 -0.21 -10.33
C LEU A 32 -8.56 -0.78 -11.16
N LEU A 33 -9.61 -1.27 -10.49
CA LEU A 33 -10.79 -1.86 -11.13
C LEU A 33 -11.94 -0.88 -11.27
N GLY A 34 -11.79 0.38 -10.84
CA GLY A 34 -12.88 1.36 -10.80
C GLY A 34 -14.04 0.95 -9.90
N LEU A 35 -13.81 0.03 -8.95
CA LEU A 35 -14.84 -0.55 -8.11
C LEU A 35 -14.97 0.23 -6.78
N PRO A 36 -16.16 0.73 -6.41
CA PRO A 36 -16.37 1.34 -5.10
C PRO A 36 -16.10 0.35 -3.95
N TYR A 37 -15.51 0.83 -2.85
CA TYR A 37 -15.15 -0.02 -1.71
C TYR A 37 -16.33 -0.80 -1.10
N HIS A 38 -17.53 -0.18 -1.04
CA HIS A 38 -18.73 -0.87 -0.55
C HIS A 38 -19.18 -2.02 -1.46
N LYS A 39 -18.95 -1.91 -2.79
CA LYS A 39 -19.23 -2.99 -3.74
C LYS A 39 -18.26 -4.15 -3.53
N TRP A 40 -16.99 -3.88 -3.24
CA TRP A 40 -16.03 -4.93 -2.87
C TRP A 40 -16.53 -5.72 -1.66
N GLY A 41 -16.91 -5.01 -0.58
CA GLY A 41 -17.44 -5.65 0.63
C GLY A 41 -18.71 -6.48 0.40
N ALA A 42 -19.57 -6.07 -0.54
CA ALA A 42 -20.74 -6.85 -0.93
C ALA A 42 -20.33 -8.13 -1.70
N LEU A 43 -19.42 -8.02 -2.67
CA LEU A 43 -18.91 -9.15 -3.45
C LEU A 43 -18.22 -10.20 -2.55
N SER A 44 -17.46 -9.76 -1.55
CA SER A 44 -16.77 -10.66 -0.62
C SER A 44 -17.72 -11.55 0.22
N LYS A 45 -19.00 -11.18 0.35
CA LYS A 45 -20.00 -12.00 1.06
C LYS A 45 -20.50 -13.18 0.22
N THR A 46 -20.34 -13.10 -1.10
CA THR A 46 -20.79 -14.12 -2.05
C THR A 46 -19.66 -14.49 -3.00
N PRO A 47 -18.57 -15.13 -2.52
CA PRO A 47 -17.33 -15.30 -3.28
C PRO A 47 -17.49 -16.09 -4.58
N ALA A 48 -18.46 -17.02 -4.64
CA ALA A 48 -18.75 -17.83 -5.82
C ALA A 48 -19.71 -17.14 -6.81
N ALA A 49 -20.30 -16.00 -6.47
CA ALA A 49 -21.24 -15.32 -7.36
C ALA A 49 -20.48 -14.69 -8.55
N PRO A 50 -20.99 -14.84 -9.79
CA PRO A 50 -20.44 -14.17 -10.95
C PRO A 50 -20.44 -12.64 -10.79
N ILE A 51 -19.36 -12.01 -11.19
CA ILE A 51 -19.30 -10.55 -11.32
C ILE A 51 -20.09 -10.16 -12.57
N GLN A 52 -21.14 -9.36 -12.39
CA GLN A 52 -22.00 -8.93 -13.49
C GLN A 52 -21.45 -7.73 -14.25
N ASP A 53 -20.49 -6.99 -13.67
CA ASP A 53 -19.89 -5.82 -14.30
C ASP A 53 -18.84 -6.26 -15.33
N ALA A 54 -19.19 -6.12 -16.62
CA ALA A 54 -18.33 -6.53 -17.72
C ALA A 54 -16.99 -5.77 -17.76
N ALA A 55 -16.97 -4.48 -17.37
CA ALA A 55 -15.74 -3.69 -17.38
C ALA A 55 -14.77 -4.18 -16.31
N VAL A 56 -15.25 -4.54 -15.12
CA VAL A 56 -14.43 -5.14 -14.06
C VAL A 56 -13.85 -6.48 -14.51
N CYS A 57 -14.67 -7.33 -15.14
CA CYS A 57 -14.25 -8.61 -15.72
C CYS A 57 -13.18 -8.43 -16.81
N MET A 58 -13.36 -7.43 -17.69
CA MET A 58 -12.40 -7.08 -18.72
C MET A 58 -11.09 -6.56 -18.13
N LEU A 59 -11.13 -5.69 -17.12
CA LEU A 59 -9.94 -5.17 -16.45
C LEU A 59 -9.13 -6.27 -15.77
N LEU A 60 -9.78 -7.16 -15.02
CA LEU A 60 -9.12 -8.34 -14.43
C LEU A 60 -8.40 -9.17 -15.50
N THR A 61 -9.10 -9.46 -16.60
CA THR A 61 -8.58 -10.27 -17.70
C THR A 61 -7.42 -9.56 -18.40
N LEU A 62 -7.55 -8.26 -18.66
CA LEU A 62 -6.53 -7.45 -19.33
C LEU A 62 -5.28 -7.35 -18.47
N TYR A 63 -5.41 -7.11 -17.17
CA TYR A 63 -4.27 -7.01 -16.26
C TYR A 63 -3.54 -8.35 -16.07
N ASP A 64 -4.24 -9.48 -16.17
CA ASP A 64 -3.60 -10.80 -16.17
C ASP A 64 -2.85 -11.09 -17.49
N GLN A 65 -3.37 -10.60 -18.64
CA GLN A 65 -2.74 -10.78 -19.95
C GLN A 65 -1.59 -9.79 -20.22
N TYR A 66 -1.73 -8.56 -19.75
CA TYR A 66 -0.84 -7.43 -19.99
C TYR A 66 -0.50 -6.74 -18.66
N PRO A 67 0.23 -7.42 -17.74
CA PRO A 67 0.52 -6.89 -16.40
C PRO A 67 1.29 -5.57 -16.41
N GLU A 68 1.99 -5.23 -17.49
CA GLU A 68 2.65 -3.94 -17.70
C GLU A 68 1.68 -2.76 -17.82
N THR A 69 0.41 -3.03 -18.16
CA THR A 69 -0.65 -2.00 -18.23
C THR A 69 -1.21 -1.64 -16.87
N LEU A 70 -0.87 -2.40 -15.81
CA LEU A 70 -1.25 -2.05 -14.45
C LEU A 70 -0.63 -0.70 -14.07
N PRO A 71 -1.43 0.31 -13.72
CA PRO A 71 -0.93 1.49 -13.04
C PRO A 71 -0.12 1.05 -11.82
N ILE A 72 1.20 1.26 -11.84
CA ILE A 72 2.13 0.75 -10.83
C ILE A 72 1.70 1.23 -9.45
N GLN A 73 1.06 0.36 -8.66
CA GLN A 73 0.84 0.56 -7.23
C GLN A 73 0.85 -0.79 -6.50
N ARG A 74 1.99 -1.50 -6.49
CA ARG A 74 2.24 -2.40 -5.37
C ARG A 74 2.34 -1.52 -4.14
N ALA A 75 1.35 -1.60 -3.24
CA ALA A 75 1.48 -0.97 -1.93
C ALA A 75 2.70 -1.62 -1.28
N PRO A 76 3.78 -0.88 -1.04
CA PRO A 76 4.96 -1.52 -0.54
C PRO A 76 4.69 -2.03 0.86
N ASP A 77 5.01 -3.30 1.11
CA ASP A 77 5.05 -3.78 2.47
C ASP A 77 6.09 -2.94 3.24
N PHE A 78 5.81 -2.66 4.52
CA PHE A 78 6.61 -1.73 5.31
C PHE A 78 8.09 -2.14 5.37
N LEU A 79 8.35 -3.45 5.41
CA LEU A 79 9.70 -4.01 5.43
C LEU A 79 10.47 -3.73 4.13
N SER A 80 9.87 -3.98 2.96
CA SER A 80 10.45 -3.68 1.66
C SER A 80 10.62 -2.18 1.47
N PHE A 81 9.67 -1.36 1.94
CA PHE A 81 9.79 0.09 1.94
C PHE A 81 11.01 0.57 2.73
N MET A 82 11.21 0.05 3.94
CA MET A 82 12.38 0.35 4.77
C MET A 82 13.69 0.00 4.05
N ARG A 83 13.78 -1.22 3.51
CA ARG A 83 14.98 -1.68 2.79
C ARG A 83 15.26 -0.82 1.56
N ALA A 84 14.22 -0.47 0.79
CA ALA A 84 14.33 0.36 -0.39
C ALA A 84 14.86 1.77 -0.08
N LEU A 85 14.68 2.25 1.15
CA LEU A 85 15.17 3.55 1.63
C LEU A 85 16.53 3.46 2.36
N GLY A 86 17.11 2.26 2.48
CA GLY A 86 18.35 2.03 3.19
C GLY A 86 18.22 2.09 4.72
N TYR A 87 17.01 1.92 5.27
CA TYR A 87 16.87 1.58 6.69
C TYR A 87 17.21 0.12 6.93
N ALA A 88 17.74 -0.19 8.11
CA ALA A 88 18.03 -1.54 8.57
C ALA A 88 16.84 -2.10 9.39
N PRO A 89 15.96 -2.96 8.82
CA PRO A 89 14.75 -3.39 9.51
C PRO A 89 15.02 -4.33 10.68
N ASP A 90 16.22 -4.88 10.82
CA ASP A 90 16.68 -5.64 11.98
C ASP A 90 17.00 -4.71 13.18
N LYS A 91 17.27 -3.43 12.94
CA LYS A 91 17.58 -2.45 13.99
C LYS A 91 16.30 -1.78 14.51
N PRO A 92 15.93 -1.94 15.80
CA PRO A 92 14.74 -1.31 16.36
C PRO A 92 14.74 0.23 16.22
N ALA A 93 15.92 0.86 16.29
CA ALA A 93 16.06 2.29 16.09
C ALA A 93 15.56 2.74 14.71
N ASP A 94 16.02 2.10 13.64
CA ASP A 94 15.62 2.39 12.27
C ASP A 94 14.12 2.15 12.03
N ARG A 95 13.53 1.11 12.65
CA ARG A 95 12.07 0.88 12.61
C ARG A 95 11.30 2.09 13.15
N THR A 96 11.65 2.51 14.36
CA THR A 96 11.00 3.63 15.04
C THR A 96 11.24 4.95 14.33
N GLN A 97 12.42 5.13 13.73
CA GLN A 97 12.79 6.30 12.94
C GLN A 97 11.95 6.37 11.66
N CYS A 98 11.85 5.28 10.90
CA CYS A 98 11.04 5.21 9.68
C CYS A 98 9.56 5.50 9.97
N ALA A 99 8.99 4.91 11.03
CA ALA A 99 7.61 5.21 11.42
C ALA A 99 7.40 6.69 11.78
N SER A 100 8.39 7.32 12.42
CA SER A 100 8.35 8.73 12.76
C SER A 100 8.50 9.63 11.54
N ALA A 101 9.35 9.26 10.58
CA ALA A 101 9.44 9.93 9.29
C ALA A 101 8.11 9.83 8.50
N LEU A 102 7.32 8.78 8.70
CA LEU A 102 5.97 8.61 8.14
C LEU A 102 4.85 9.30 8.93
N GLY A 103 5.18 10.21 9.87
CA GLY A 103 4.16 10.99 10.57
C GLY A 103 3.43 10.23 11.69
N ARG A 104 4.06 9.21 12.28
CA ARG A 104 3.49 8.37 13.34
C ARG A 104 4.41 8.26 14.54
N GLU A 105 3.89 7.85 15.69
CA GLU A 105 4.74 7.54 16.85
C GLU A 105 5.65 6.35 16.52
N GLY A 106 6.89 6.35 16.99
CA GLY A 106 7.85 5.28 16.70
C GLY A 106 7.36 3.89 17.07
N VAL A 107 6.56 3.78 18.15
CA VAL A 107 5.93 2.53 18.59
C VAL A 107 4.92 1.94 17.59
N ALA A 108 4.42 2.74 16.65
CA ALA A 108 3.56 2.25 15.58
C ALA A 108 4.29 1.25 14.66
N ALA A 109 5.62 1.34 14.55
CA ALA A 109 6.42 0.46 13.71
C ALA A 109 6.20 -1.01 14.03
N TYR A 110 6.13 -1.38 15.32
CA TYR A 110 5.98 -2.78 15.75
C TYR A 110 4.68 -3.40 15.24
N ARG A 111 3.59 -2.63 15.21
CA ARG A 111 2.30 -3.09 14.70
C ARG A 111 2.29 -3.34 13.20
N TRP A 112 3.21 -2.75 12.44
CA TRP A 112 3.27 -2.90 10.98
C TRP A 112 4.10 -4.11 10.52
N PHE A 113 4.85 -4.73 11.43
CA PHE A 113 5.52 -6.00 11.17
C PHE A 113 4.61 -7.19 11.45
N ASP A 114 3.74 -7.07 12.44
CA ASP A 114 2.75 -8.09 12.75
C ASP A 114 1.56 -7.90 11.79
N GLU A 115 1.31 -8.87 10.90
CA GLU A 115 0.29 -8.87 9.83
C GLU A 115 -1.15 -8.54 10.32
N ILE A 116 -1.34 -8.46 11.64
CA ILE A 116 -2.57 -8.15 12.36
C ILE A 116 -2.98 -6.67 12.22
N ASN A 117 -2.04 -5.73 12.10
CA ASN A 117 -2.35 -4.29 12.04
C ASN A 117 -1.82 -3.62 10.77
N ARG A 118 -2.72 -3.36 9.82
CA ARG A 118 -2.39 -2.70 8.55
C ARG A 118 -2.01 -1.23 8.77
N LEU A 119 -1.07 -0.76 7.96
CA LEU A 119 -0.73 0.66 7.83
C LEU A 119 -2.03 1.46 7.63
N SER A 120 -2.12 2.64 8.26
CA SER A 120 -3.25 3.54 7.95
C SER A 120 -3.15 4.00 6.50
N ARG A 121 -4.27 4.13 5.79
CA ARG A 121 -4.31 4.53 4.38
C ARG A 121 -3.48 5.79 4.04
N PRO A 122 -3.44 6.85 4.87
CA PRO A 122 -2.55 7.99 4.60
C PRO A 122 -1.06 7.63 4.60
N VAL A 123 -0.65 6.68 5.45
CA VAL A 123 0.74 6.20 5.52
C VAL A 123 1.07 5.36 4.28
N GLU A 124 0.16 4.48 3.85
CA GLU A 124 0.32 3.71 2.60
C GLU A 124 0.51 4.66 1.40
N ARG A 125 -0.33 5.69 1.31
CA ARG A 125 -0.26 6.69 0.24
C ARG A 125 1.01 7.52 0.27
N LEU A 126 1.50 7.88 1.47
CA LEU A 126 2.78 8.54 1.61
C LEU A 126 3.94 7.63 1.17
N MET A 127 3.93 6.36 1.59
CA MET A 127 4.94 5.37 1.17
C MET A 127 4.98 5.21 -0.35
N GLU A 128 3.82 5.05 -0.98
CA GLU A 128 3.67 5.03 -2.42
C GLU A 128 4.21 6.30 -3.11
N ALA A 129 3.89 7.49 -2.58
CA ALA A 129 4.36 8.76 -3.11
C ALA A 129 5.90 8.86 -3.08
N ILE A 130 6.52 8.47 -1.96
CA ILE A 130 7.98 8.43 -1.82
C ILE A 130 8.60 7.44 -2.82
N GLN A 131 7.98 6.28 -3.05
CA GLN A 131 8.48 5.32 -4.02
C GLN A 131 8.44 5.83 -5.45
N ARG A 132 7.45 6.63 -5.82
CA ARG A 132 7.31 7.25 -7.15
C ARG A 132 8.23 8.44 -7.38
N LEU A 133 8.94 8.93 -6.35
CA LEU A 133 9.88 10.03 -6.53
C LEU A 133 10.92 9.68 -7.60
N PRO A 134 11.19 10.60 -8.56
CA PRO A 134 12.23 10.44 -9.56
C PRO A 134 13.61 10.73 -8.95
N ALA A 135 13.97 10.00 -7.90
CA ALA A 135 15.21 10.15 -7.16
C ALA A 135 16.18 9.02 -7.51
N PRO A 136 17.50 9.31 -7.63
CA PRO A 136 18.49 8.36 -8.14
C PRO A 136 18.80 7.20 -7.19
N SER A 137 18.43 7.30 -5.91
CA SER A 137 18.69 6.24 -4.93
C SER A 137 17.66 6.22 -3.80
N GLY A 138 17.61 5.09 -3.08
CA GLY A 138 16.83 4.93 -1.86
C GLY A 138 17.21 5.92 -0.76
N GLN A 139 18.50 6.21 -0.61
CA GLN A 139 19.01 7.16 0.38
C GLN A 139 18.51 8.58 0.09
N GLU A 140 18.41 8.96 -1.19
CA GLU A 140 17.88 10.27 -1.57
C GLU A 140 16.37 10.36 -1.29
N LYS A 141 15.62 9.31 -1.61
CA LYS A 141 14.19 9.20 -1.22
C LYS A 141 14.00 9.31 0.30
N ARG A 142 14.89 8.70 1.08
CA ARG A 142 14.89 8.78 2.55
C ARG A 142 15.11 10.22 3.02
N ARG A 143 16.11 10.91 2.48
CA ARG A 143 16.36 12.33 2.81
C ARG A 143 15.16 13.21 2.49
N ILE A 144 14.50 12.99 1.35
CA ILE A 144 13.28 13.72 0.97
C ILE A 144 12.15 13.45 1.98
N LEU A 145 11.94 12.18 2.37
CA LEU A 145 10.94 11.83 3.39
C LEU A 145 11.24 12.50 4.74
N GLU A 146 12.47 12.36 5.25
CA GLU A 146 12.87 12.89 6.55
C GLU A 146 12.83 14.44 6.58
N SER A 147 13.27 15.11 5.51
CA SER A 147 13.19 16.58 5.39
C SER A 147 11.75 17.08 5.29
N THR A 148 10.88 16.37 4.56
CA THR A 148 9.45 16.68 4.50
C THR A 148 8.81 16.57 5.87
N ALA A 149 9.11 15.50 6.62
CA ALA A 149 8.64 15.32 7.98
C ALA A 149 9.12 16.46 8.91
N GLN A 150 10.39 16.85 8.86
CA GLN A 150 10.90 17.99 9.65
C GLN A 150 10.21 19.31 9.29
N ALA A 151 10.00 19.60 8.00
CA ALA A 151 9.32 20.81 7.56
C ALA A 151 7.86 20.88 8.04
N VAL A 152 7.15 19.74 8.01
CA VAL A 152 5.79 19.65 8.57
C VAL A 152 5.81 19.81 10.09
N ALA A 153 6.76 19.18 10.77
CA ALA A 153 6.90 19.26 12.22
C ALA A 153 7.13 20.70 12.70
N GLN A 154 7.98 21.46 12.00
CA GLN A 154 8.21 22.88 12.26
C GLN A 154 6.91 23.69 12.16
N ARG A 155 6.09 23.45 11.12
CA ARG A 155 4.79 24.12 10.95
C ARG A 155 3.78 23.75 12.04
N MET A 156 3.89 22.53 12.58
CA MET A 156 3.01 22.03 13.64
C MET A 156 3.52 22.33 15.06
N GLY A 157 4.67 23.00 15.21
CA GLY A 157 5.28 23.25 16.51
C GLY A 157 5.76 21.96 17.21
N VAL A 158 6.07 20.91 16.47
CA VAL A 158 6.57 19.64 16.98
C VAL A 158 8.10 19.64 16.90
N PRO A 159 8.83 19.61 18.04
CA PRO A 159 10.29 19.55 18.01
C PRO A 159 10.76 18.17 17.54
N ASP A 160 11.61 18.14 16.52
CA ASP A 160 12.37 16.98 16.02
C ASP A 160 11.69 15.60 16.23
N PRO A 161 10.60 15.32 15.51
CA PRO A 161 9.80 14.13 15.76
C PRO A 161 10.52 12.84 15.36
N ILE A 162 11.51 12.93 14.46
CA ILE A 162 12.23 11.76 13.96
C ILE A 162 13.21 11.26 15.01
N HIS A 163 14.01 12.15 15.59
CA HIS A 163 14.95 11.77 16.65
C HIS A 163 14.23 11.39 17.94
N ARG A 164 13.19 12.16 18.32
CA ARG A 164 12.37 11.89 19.52
C ARG A 164 11.41 10.72 19.36
N LYS A 165 11.22 10.24 18.13
CA LYS A 165 10.31 9.16 17.76
C LYS A 165 8.85 9.45 18.14
N SER A 166 8.45 10.73 18.13
CA SER A 166 7.14 11.18 18.61
C SER A 166 6.70 12.46 17.93
N TRP A 167 5.41 12.53 17.57
CA TRP A 167 4.78 13.71 16.96
C TRP A 167 4.01 14.58 17.96
N ARG A 168 4.24 14.36 19.26
CA ARG A 168 3.57 15.12 20.32
C ARG A 168 4.25 16.48 20.53
N VAL A 169 3.44 17.53 20.52
CA VAL A 169 3.83 18.86 21.00
C VAL A 169 4.08 18.74 22.51
N GLN A 170 5.24 19.21 22.99
CA GLN A 170 5.46 19.33 24.44
C GLN A 170 4.47 20.36 24.97
N ARG A 171 3.65 19.94 25.93
CA ARG A 171 2.87 20.86 26.76
C ARG A 171 3.77 21.47 27.82
#